data_AF-N6SX35-F1
#
_entry.id   AF-N6SX35-F1
#
_cell.length_a   1.000
_cell.length_b   1.000
_cell.length_c   1.000
_cell.angle_alpha   90.00
_cell.angle_beta   90.00
_cell.angle_gamma   90.00
#
_symmetry.space_group_name_H-M   'P 1'
#
loop_
_entity.id
_entity.type
_entity.pdbx_description
1 polymer ?
#
loop_
_entity_poly.entity_id
_entity_poly.type
_entity_poly.pdbx_seq_one_letter_code
_entity_poly.pdbx_strand_id
1 'polypeptide(L)'
;TNFQYFPKPPLRSLHWEVHRYCEPSFLHCVDYLRKKLKHVALSRQDDTSIVAQENNWEANSTKLIQINEECIRMRKLDEEIAEPFEGPLERYQWRATASYFMCWFVMNEVPDLKHIDGFCDNFAYCLDNNTGPNNRDIRAVDKEPFACALYSFCPDPCCPNKHVTQKETCLNDPKNPCFQENSAGYRECLLRKGENKEFSDIILNRWNVSCTCSRKGFIWNSLYGICVDEDECLNSKLHGCNAEGEACLNTPGGFSCVCKWGYYYSKEKKKC
;
A
#
# COMPACT_ATOMS: atom_id res chain seq x y z
N THR A 1 8.01 -10.68 3.27
CA THR A 1 6.70 -10.46 3.95
C THR A 1 6.17 -9.04 3.78
N ASN A 2 6.77 -8.20 2.92
CA ASN A 2 6.45 -6.76 2.80
C ASN A 2 5.07 -6.41 2.23
N PHE A 3 4.33 -7.36 1.67
CA PHE A 3 3.03 -7.09 1.02
C PHE A 3 1.89 -6.84 2.01
N GLN A 4 1.92 -7.48 3.18
CA GLN A 4 0.78 -7.44 4.10
C GLN A 4 0.83 -6.22 5.03
N TYR A 5 2.02 -5.86 5.47
CA TYR A 5 2.29 -4.69 6.30
C TYR A 5 3.79 -4.46 6.39
N PHE A 6 4.14 -3.22 6.69
CA PHE A 6 5.42 -2.90 7.30
C PHE A 6 5.57 -3.55 8.68
N PRO A 7 6.80 -3.72 9.21
CA PRO A 7 7.07 -4.38 10.49
C PRO A 7 6.03 -4.10 11.59
N LYS A 8 5.53 -5.16 12.23
CA LYS A 8 4.60 -5.11 13.36
C LYS A 8 5.19 -5.93 14.52
N PRO A 9 5.55 -5.31 15.66
CA PRO A 9 5.50 -3.86 15.94
C PRO A 9 6.42 -3.04 15.03
N PRO A 10 6.17 -1.73 14.87
CA PRO A 10 7.03 -0.84 14.10
C PRO A 10 8.45 -0.79 14.69
N LEU A 11 9.44 -0.39 13.88
CA LEU A 11 10.80 -0.21 14.35
C LEU A 11 10.83 0.77 15.54
N ARG A 12 11.55 0.39 16.61
CA ARG A 12 11.75 1.27 17.79
C ARG A 12 12.42 2.59 17.41
N SER A 13 13.30 2.54 16.43
CA SER A 13 14.03 3.67 15.87
C SER A 13 14.34 3.39 14.41
N LEU A 14 14.35 4.43 13.59
CA LEU A 14 14.77 4.34 12.20
C LEU A 14 16.28 4.16 12.10
N HIS A 15 16.74 3.54 11.02
CA HIS A 15 18.17 3.50 10.73
C HIS A 15 18.68 4.92 10.49
N TRP A 16 19.65 5.35 11.30
CA TRP A 16 20.05 6.76 11.36
C TRP A 16 20.62 7.29 10.04
N GLU A 17 21.43 6.51 9.31
CA GLU A 17 21.97 6.95 8.01
C GLU A 17 20.87 7.12 6.96
N VAL A 18 19.97 6.13 6.84
CA VAL A 18 18.83 6.20 5.91
C VAL A 18 17.99 7.43 6.24
N HIS A 19 17.64 7.63 7.52
CA HIS A 19 16.90 8.80 7.96
C HIS A 19 17.60 10.11 7.57
N ARG A 20 18.90 10.24 7.90
CA ARG A 20 19.71 11.42 7.63
C ARG A 20 19.74 11.81 6.15
N TYR A 21 19.82 10.83 5.25
CA TYR A 21 19.92 11.09 3.81
C TYR A 21 18.57 11.13 3.09
N CYS A 22 17.55 10.42 3.60
CA CYS A 22 16.24 10.33 2.96
C CYS A 22 15.25 11.39 3.40
N GLU A 23 15.28 11.82 4.67
CA GLU A 23 14.38 12.87 5.17
C GLU A 23 14.47 14.19 4.37
N PRO A 24 15.67 14.68 3.97
CA PRO A 24 15.75 15.99 3.30
C PRO A 24 15.31 15.97 1.83
N SER A 25 15.54 14.87 1.10
CA SER A 25 15.27 14.81 -0.34
C SER A 25 15.27 13.37 -0.87
N PHE A 26 14.37 13.10 -1.81
CA PHE A 26 14.36 11.88 -2.61
C PHE A 26 15.70 11.62 -3.31
N LEU A 27 16.32 12.65 -3.90
CA LEU A 27 17.57 12.48 -4.65
C LEU A 27 18.73 12.06 -3.74
N HIS A 28 18.85 12.69 -2.57
CA HIS A 28 19.84 12.29 -1.56
C HIS A 28 19.58 10.88 -1.05
N CYS A 29 18.31 10.50 -0.86
CA CYS A 29 17.93 9.15 -0.47
C CYS A 29 18.45 8.12 -1.47
N VAL A 30 18.08 8.27 -2.75
CA VAL A 30 18.43 7.30 -3.78
C VAL A 30 19.93 7.24 -4.03
N ASP A 31 20.64 8.37 -3.98
CA ASP A 31 22.10 8.39 -4.08
C ASP A 31 22.76 7.61 -2.93
N TYR A 32 22.33 7.84 -1.69
CA TYR A 32 22.81 7.10 -0.53
C TYR A 32 22.50 5.60 -0.62
N LEU A 33 21.25 5.23 -0.92
CA LEU A 33 20.82 3.84 -1.03
C LEU A 33 21.63 3.12 -2.12
N ARG A 34 21.80 3.73 -3.29
CA ARG A 34 22.62 3.17 -4.38
C ARG A 34 24.07 2.98 -3.99
N LYS A 35 24.68 3.93 -3.26
CA LYS A 35 26.06 3.81 -2.77
C LYS A 35 26.23 2.62 -1.83
N LYS A 36 25.32 2.44 -0.86
CA LYS A 36 25.36 1.28 0.05
C LYS A 36 25.14 -0.04 -0.70
N LEU A 37 24.20 -0.07 -1.65
CA LEU A 37 23.89 -1.26 -2.45
C LEU A 37 25.02 -1.68 -3.42
N LYS A 38 26.06 -0.88 -3.67
CA LYS A 38 27.22 -1.32 -4.45
C LYS A 38 28.10 -2.34 -3.72
N HIS A 39 27.96 -2.44 -2.40
CA HIS A 39 28.81 -3.26 -1.55
C HIS A 39 28.11 -4.55 -1.06
N VAL A 40 26.86 -4.78 -1.46
CA VAL A 40 26.14 -6.01 -1.10
C VAL A 40 26.59 -7.16 -2.00
N ALA A 41 26.55 -8.39 -1.48
CA ALA A 41 27.00 -9.55 -2.23
C ALA A 41 26.00 -9.93 -3.34
N LEU A 42 24.70 -9.79 -3.06
CA LEU A 42 23.63 -10.08 -4.02
C LEU A 42 22.94 -8.78 -4.47
N SER A 43 23.23 -8.35 -5.70
CA SER A 43 22.54 -7.20 -6.30
C SER A 43 21.36 -7.65 -7.18
N ARG A 44 20.54 -6.68 -7.62
CA ARG A 44 19.45 -6.96 -8.57
C ARG A 44 19.96 -7.50 -9.91
N GLN A 45 21.19 -7.16 -10.31
CA GLN A 45 21.77 -7.62 -11.58
C GLN A 45 22.18 -9.10 -11.52
N ASP A 46 22.43 -9.61 -10.32
CA ASP A 46 22.82 -11.00 -10.08
C ASP A 46 21.61 -11.92 -9.89
N ASP A 47 20.40 -11.34 -9.78
CA ASP A 47 19.17 -12.09 -9.61
C ASP A 47 18.83 -12.90 -10.87
N THR A 48 18.64 -14.20 -10.70
CA THR A 48 18.41 -15.14 -11.80
C THR A 48 17.21 -14.76 -12.66
N SER A 49 16.15 -14.23 -12.07
CA SER A 49 14.94 -13.84 -12.81
C SER A 49 15.20 -12.60 -13.66
N ILE A 50 16.01 -11.64 -13.17
CA ILE A 50 16.44 -10.48 -13.95
C ILE A 50 17.34 -10.91 -15.12
N VAL A 51 18.36 -11.73 -14.84
CA VAL A 51 19.26 -12.24 -15.88
C VAL A 51 18.49 -13.02 -16.95
N ALA A 52 17.54 -13.86 -16.55
CA ALA A 52 16.71 -14.62 -17.48
C ALA A 52 15.83 -13.72 -18.35
N GLN A 53 15.25 -12.66 -17.78
CA GLN A 53 14.43 -11.69 -18.51
C GLN A 53 15.27 -10.88 -19.53
N GLU A 54 16.42 -10.35 -19.13
CA GLU A 54 17.29 -9.56 -20.00
C GLU A 54 17.81 -10.37 -21.20
N ASN A 55 18.04 -11.67 -20.99
CA ASN A 55 18.54 -12.56 -22.02
C ASN A 55 17.43 -13.33 -22.78
N ASN A 56 16.15 -13.09 -22.47
CA ASN A 56 15.00 -13.81 -23.03
C ASN A 56 15.13 -15.34 -22.92
N TRP A 57 15.59 -15.84 -21.77
CA TRP A 57 15.76 -17.29 -21.55
C TRP A 57 14.46 -17.96 -21.09
N GLU A 58 14.19 -19.14 -21.64
CA GLU A 58 13.12 -20.00 -21.14
C GLU A 58 13.51 -20.67 -19.82
N ALA A 59 12.50 -20.96 -18.98
CA ALA A 59 12.65 -21.42 -17.60
C ALA A 59 13.41 -22.75 -17.44
N ASN A 60 13.63 -23.53 -18.51
CA ASN A 60 14.14 -24.90 -18.43
C ASN A 60 15.51 -25.10 -19.09
N SER A 61 16.36 -24.07 -19.08
CA SER A 61 17.73 -24.17 -19.58
C SER A 61 18.71 -24.57 -18.46
N THR A 62 19.68 -25.46 -18.77
CA THR A 62 20.76 -25.84 -17.85
C THR A 62 21.58 -24.64 -17.36
N LYS A 63 21.66 -23.58 -18.17
CA LYS A 63 22.30 -22.30 -17.79
C LYS A 63 21.56 -21.60 -16.66
N LEU A 64 20.22 -21.61 -16.70
CA LEU A 64 19.37 -20.96 -15.70
C LEU A 64 19.46 -21.66 -14.35
N ILE A 65 19.63 -22.99 -14.33
CA ILE A 65 19.90 -23.76 -13.11
C ILE A 65 21.21 -23.31 -12.47
N GLN A 66 22.30 -23.23 -13.24
CA GLN A 66 23.61 -22.84 -12.72
C GLN A 66 23.62 -21.41 -12.15
N ILE A 67 22.98 -20.46 -12.84
CA ILE A 67 22.85 -19.09 -12.33
C ILE A 67 21.97 -19.03 -11.07
N ASN A 68 20.92 -19.86 -11.00
CA ASN A 68 20.08 -19.93 -9.81
C ASN A 68 20.85 -20.47 -8.60
N GLU A 69 21.67 -21.49 -8.79
CA GLU A 69 22.53 -22.03 -7.73
C GLU A 69 23.48 -20.97 -7.17
N GLU A 70 24.10 -20.17 -8.05
CA GLU A 70 24.97 -19.08 -7.62
C GLU A 70 24.20 -17.95 -6.92
N CYS A 71 23.03 -17.55 -7.45
CA CYS A 71 22.17 -16.57 -6.78
C CYS A 71 21.77 -17.03 -5.37
N ILE A 72 21.36 -18.29 -5.21
CA ILE A 72 20.99 -18.87 -3.91
C ILE A 72 22.19 -18.88 -2.96
N ARG A 73 23.39 -19.20 -3.45
CA ARG A 73 24.62 -19.18 -2.66
C ARG A 73 24.94 -17.76 -2.17
N MET A 74 24.91 -16.77 -3.06
CA MET A 74 25.16 -15.38 -2.72
C MET A 74 24.11 -14.84 -1.74
N ARG A 75 22.84 -15.24 -1.89
CA ARG A 75 21.78 -14.91 -0.95
C ARG A 75 22.05 -15.42 0.47
N LYS A 76 22.49 -16.68 0.60
CA LYS A 76 22.86 -17.27 1.89
C LYS A 76 24.02 -16.52 2.53
N LEU A 77 25.03 -16.19 1.73
CA LEU A 77 26.16 -15.38 2.19
C LEU A 77 25.69 -14.00 2.69
N ASP A 78 24.80 -13.35 1.94
CA ASP A 78 24.22 -12.06 2.31
C ASP A 78 23.43 -12.16 3.63
N GLU A 79 22.71 -13.27 3.84
CA GLU A 79 21.97 -13.58 5.07
C GLU A 79 22.86 -13.82 6.30
N GLU A 80 23.99 -14.48 6.12
CA GLU A 80 24.92 -14.85 7.19
C GLU A 80 25.92 -13.73 7.52
N ILE A 81 26.50 -13.10 6.48
CA ILE A 81 27.64 -12.19 6.59
C ILE A 81 27.20 -10.71 6.53
N ALA A 82 25.99 -10.41 6.06
CA ALA A 82 25.34 -9.10 6.12
C ALA A 82 26.18 -7.87 5.69
N GLU A 83 27.37 -8.00 5.09
CA GLU A 83 28.14 -6.85 4.60
C GLU A 83 27.33 -6.04 3.57
N PRO A 84 27.37 -4.69 3.59
CA PRO A 84 28.22 -3.81 4.41
C PRO A 84 27.61 -3.44 5.78
N PHE A 85 26.64 -4.21 6.28
CA PHE A 85 25.98 -3.98 7.56
C PHE A 85 26.75 -4.66 8.70
N GLU A 86 26.69 -4.08 9.91
CA GLU A 86 27.23 -4.60 11.16
C GLU A 86 26.62 -5.95 11.56
N GLY A 87 25.43 -6.28 11.02
CA GLY A 87 24.83 -7.59 11.15
C GLY A 87 23.39 -7.68 10.62
N PRO A 88 22.74 -8.84 10.79
CA PRO A 88 21.39 -9.09 10.27
C PRO A 88 20.32 -8.13 10.82
N LEU A 89 20.46 -7.68 12.06
CA LEU A 89 19.53 -6.74 12.70
C LEU A 89 19.65 -5.33 12.11
N GLU A 90 20.86 -4.80 11.96
CA GLU A 90 21.08 -3.50 11.34
C GLU A 90 20.61 -3.53 9.88
N ARG A 91 20.94 -4.59 9.14
CA ARG A 91 20.44 -4.81 7.78
C ARG A 91 18.92 -4.79 7.71
N TYR A 92 18.24 -5.48 8.62
CA TYR A 92 16.77 -5.46 8.70
C TYR A 92 16.24 -4.04 8.95
N GLN A 93 16.82 -3.34 9.92
CA GLN A 93 16.45 -1.96 10.26
C GLN A 93 16.68 -1.02 9.07
N TRP A 94 17.80 -1.16 8.35
CA TRP A 94 18.13 -0.41 7.15
C TRP A 94 17.12 -0.66 6.04
N ARG A 95 16.83 -1.94 5.73
CA ARG A 95 15.89 -2.33 4.67
C ARG A 95 14.49 -1.82 4.97
N ALA A 96 14.00 -2.00 6.19
CA ALA A 96 12.69 -1.52 6.60
C ALA A 96 12.60 0.02 6.57
N THR A 97 13.62 0.72 7.08
CA THR A 97 13.66 2.21 7.03
C THR A 97 13.69 2.70 5.59
N ALA A 98 14.48 2.08 4.72
CA ALA A 98 14.53 2.41 3.30
C ALA A 98 13.17 2.20 2.63
N SER A 99 12.49 1.08 2.90
CA SER A 99 11.14 0.83 2.39
C SER A 99 10.11 1.84 2.89
N TYR A 100 10.19 2.31 4.15
CA TYR A 100 9.33 3.39 4.65
C TYR A 100 9.47 4.66 3.83
N PHE A 101 10.70 5.13 3.62
CA PHE A 101 10.95 6.33 2.83
C PHE A 101 10.57 6.15 1.36
N MET A 102 10.93 5.03 0.74
CA MET A 102 10.57 4.77 -0.65
C MET A 102 9.05 4.74 -0.84
N CYS A 103 8.31 4.09 0.06
CA CYS A 103 6.86 4.12 0.01
C CYS A 103 6.29 5.52 0.24
N TRP A 104 6.85 6.28 1.17
CA TRP A 104 6.45 7.66 1.41
C TRP A 104 6.65 8.55 0.19
N PHE A 105 7.75 8.41 -0.54
CA PHE A 105 7.96 9.11 -1.81
C PHE A 105 6.95 8.70 -2.88
N VAL A 106 6.57 7.43 -2.94
CA VAL A 106 5.49 6.95 -3.83
C VAL A 106 4.14 7.60 -3.46
N MET A 107 3.81 7.65 -2.17
CA MET A 107 2.56 8.28 -1.70
C MET A 107 2.53 9.80 -1.92
N ASN A 108 3.70 10.44 -1.91
CA ASN A 108 3.87 11.85 -2.28
C ASN A 108 3.98 12.08 -3.79
N GLU A 109 3.84 11.02 -4.59
CA GLU A 109 3.81 11.07 -6.05
C GLU A 109 5.06 11.74 -6.66
N VAL A 110 6.24 11.43 -6.11
CA VAL A 110 7.53 11.92 -6.65
C VAL A 110 7.67 11.50 -8.13
N PRO A 111 7.83 12.45 -9.07
CA PRO A 111 7.76 12.16 -10.52
C PRO A 111 8.69 11.06 -11.02
N ASP A 112 9.91 10.96 -10.46
CA ASP A 112 10.90 9.94 -10.82
C ASP A 112 10.46 8.50 -10.50
N LEU A 113 9.41 8.33 -9.69
CA LEU A 113 8.82 7.03 -9.35
C LEU A 113 7.55 6.72 -10.15
N LYS A 114 7.15 7.61 -11.07
CA LYS A 114 5.93 7.46 -11.86
C LYS A 114 5.98 6.22 -12.76
N HIS A 115 7.13 5.99 -13.39
CA HIS A 115 7.43 4.79 -14.14
C HIS A 115 8.85 4.37 -13.78
N ILE A 116 9.03 3.11 -13.44
CA ILE A 116 10.34 2.56 -13.09
C ILE A 116 10.79 1.74 -14.28
N ASP A 117 11.85 2.19 -14.95
CA ASP A 117 12.45 1.45 -16.07
C ASP A 117 12.82 0.02 -15.62
N GLY A 118 12.18 -0.98 -16.24
CA GLY A 118 12.43 -2.40 -16.04
C GLY A 118 11.23 -3.21 -15.51
N PHE A 119 11.51 -4.43 -15.06
CA PHE A 119 10.49 -5.35 -14.53
C PHE A 119 10.38 -5.23 -13.01
N CYS A 120 9.22 -4.85 -12.50
CA CYS A 120 8.93 -4.88 -11.06
C CYS A 120 8.33 -6.20 -10.59
N ASP A 121 7.97 -7.10 -11.53
CA ASP A 121 7.35 -8.42 -11.26
C ASP A 121 8.38 -9.48 -10.82
N ASN A 122 9.21 -9.11 -9.86
CA ASN A 122 10.21 -9.97 -9.23
C ASN A 122 10.52 -9.44 -7.82
N PHE A 123 10.64 -10.32 -6.84
CA PHE A 123 10.97 -9.96 -5.47
C PHE A 123 12.47 -9.83 -5.21
N ALA A 124 13.30 -9.96 -6.24
CA ALA A 124 14.76 -9.97 -6.14
C ALA A 124 15.22 -11.00 -5.09
N TYR A 125 14.74 -12.24 -5.26
CA TYR A 125 14.96 -13.34 -4.31
C TYR A 125 15.39 -14.63 -5.02
N CYS A 126 16.09 -14.50 -6.15
CA CYS A 126 16.41 -15.58 -7.08
C CYS A 126 15.17 -16.16 -7.77
N LEU A 127 15.35 -17.19 -8.60
CA LEU A 127 14.24 -17.82 -9.33
C LEU A 127 13.30 -18.55 -8.38
N ASP A 128 12.01 -18.27 -8.48
CA ASP A 128 10.95 -19.08 -7.86
C ASP A 128 10.55 -20.19 -8.84
N ASN A 129 10.72 -21.45 -8.44
CA ASN A 129 10.41 -22.60 -9.29
C ASN A 129 8.91 -22.71 -9.63
N ASN A 130 8.03 -22.12 -8.83
CA ASN A 130 6.58 -22.23 -9.04
C ASN A 130 6.07 -21.17 -10.03
N THR A 131 6.65 -19.98 -10.02
CA THR A 131 6.18 -18.86 -10.85
C THR A 131 7.10 -18.60 -12.06
N GLY A 132 8.36 -19.04 -11.98
CA GLY A 132 9.38 -18.84 -13.00
C GLY A 132 10.04 -17.45 -12.88
N PRO A 133 10.54 -16.87 -13.99
CA PRO A 133 11.25 -15.60 -13.97
C PRO A 133 10.34 -14.39 -13.70
N ASN A 134 9.01 -14.58 -13.67
CA ASN A 134 8.05 -13.55 -13.32
C ASN A 134 7.06 -14.11 -12.29
N ASN A 135 6.60 -13.29 -11.33
CA ASN A 135 5.57 -13.75 -10.41
C ASN A 135 4.20 -13.85 -11.08
N ARG A 136 4.06 -13.27 -12.29
CA ARG A 136 2.81 -13.12 -13.05
C ARG A 136 1.76 -12.36 -12.24
N ASP A 137 2.22 -11.41 -11.42
CA ASP A 137 1.35 -10.62 -10.59
C ASP A 137 0.74 -9.49 -11.42
N ILE A 138 -0.59 -9.41 -11.44
CA ILE A 138 -1.31 -8.41 -12.25
C ILE A 138 -1.03 -6.97 -11.80
N ARG A 139 -0.53 -6.77 -10.58
CA ARG A 139 -0.19 -5.46 -10.03
C ARG A 139 1.19 -4.99 -10.48
N ALA A 140 2.04 -5.90 -10.93
CA ALA A 140 3.43 -5.61 -11.30
C ALA A 140 3.56 -5.12 -12.76
N VAL A 141 2.65 -4.23 -13.17
CA VAL A 141 2.55 -3.71 -14.54
C VAL A 141 2.68 -2.20 -14.52
N ASP A 142 3.75 -1.68 -15.13
CA ASP A 142 4.06 -0.23 -15.10
C ASP A 142 3.30 0.62 -16.15
N LYS A 143 2.17 0.11 -16.66
CA LYS A 143 1.30 0.87 -17.58
C LYS A 143 0.61 2.03 -16.86
N GLU A 144 0.21 1.78 -15.61
CA GLU A 144 -0.43 2.77 -14.76
C GLU A 144 0.63 3.52 -13.93
N PRO A 145 0.55 4.85 -13.82
CA PRO A 145 1.47 5.64 -13.01
C PRO A 145 1.61 5.11 -11.58
N PHE A 146 2.87 4.90 -11.17
CA PHE A 146 3.30 4.42 -9.86
C PHE A 146 2.95 2.96 -9.53
N ALA A 147 2.37 2.18 -10.46
CA ALA A 147 1.95 0.81 -10.16
C ALA A 147 3.12 -0.07 -9.73
N CYS A 148 4.23 -0.05 -10.48
CA CYS A 148 5.43 -0.79 -10.08
C CYS A 148 6.05 -0.27 -8.78
N ALA A 149 6.06 1.05 -8.58
CA ALA A 149 6.61 1.64 -7.36
C ALA A 149 5.80 1.23 -6.12
N LEU A 150 4.47 1.21 -6.22
CA LEU A 150 3.58 0.69 -5.17
C LEU A 150 3.86 -0.78 -4.91
N TYR A 151 3.92 -1.60 -5.95
CA TYR A 151 4.19 -3.04 -5.84
C TYR A 151 5.54 -3.34 -5.17
N SER A 152 6.57 -2.56 -5.48
CA SER A 152 7.93 -2.79 -4.97
C SER A 152 8.17 -2.24 -3.56
N PHE A 153 7.58 -1.08 -3.22
CA PHE A 153 7.97 -0.34 -2.02
C PHE A 153 6.91 -0.27 -0.92
N CYS A 154 5.63 -0.44 -1.26
CA CYS A 154 4.54 -0.28 -0.31
C CYS A 154 3.82 -1.59 -0.02
N PRO A 155 3.32 -1.80 1.22
CA PRO A 155 2.33 -2.83 1.46
C PRO A 155 1.02 -2.47 0.75
N ASP A 156 0.25 -3.48 0.39
CA ASP A 156 -1.07 -3.32 -0.20
C ASP A 156 -2.12 -3.75 0.83
N PRO A 157 -2.68 -2.81 1.61
CA PRO A 157 -3.68 -3.14 2.62
C PRO A 157 -4.98 -3.68 2.00
N CYS A 158 -5.26 -3.37 0.73
CA CYS A 158 -6.44 -3.85 0.02
C CYS A 158 -6.25 -5.25 -0.58
N CYS A 159 -5.02 -5.59 -0.98
CA CYS A 159 -4.64 -6.92 -1.43
C CYS A 159 -3.31 -7.39 -0.83
N PRO A 160 -3.33 -7.88 0.43
CA PRO A 160 -2.10 -8.25 1.14
C PRO A 160 -1.44 -9.56 0.67
N ASN A 161 -1.92 -10.12 -0.44
CA ASN A 161 -1.42 -11.37 -0.99
C ASN A 161 -0.07 -11.15 -1.68
N LYS A 162 0.85 -12.09 -1.46
CA LYS A 162 2.19 -12.04 -2.07
C LYS A 162 2.14 -12.27 -3.58
N HIS A 163 1.25 -13.15 -4.05
CA HIS A 163 1.10 -13.48 -5.46
C HIS A 163 -0.37 -13.34 -5.85
N VAL A 164 -0.66 -12.51 -6.85
CA VAL A 164 -2.02 -12.21 -7.30
C VAL A 164 -2.10 -12.32 -8.81
N THR A 165 -2.74 -13.39 -9.30
CA THR A 165 -2.98 -13.59 -10.73
C THR A 165 -4.33 -13.05 -11.19
N GLN A 166 -5.26 -12.82 -10.25
CA GLN A 166 -6.64 -12.39 -10.52
C GLN A 166 -7.12 -11.44 -9.42
N LYS A 167 -7.83 -10.36 -9.81
CA LYS A 167 -8.28 -9.30 -8.88
C LYS A 167 -9.28 -9.82 -7.85
N GLU A 168 -10.08 -10.82 -8.23
CA GLU A 168 -11.14 -11.43 -7.42
C GLU A 168 -10.58 -12.10 -6.17
N THR A 169 -9.33 -12.57 -6.22
CA THR A 169 -8.65 -13.18 -5.07
C THR A 169 -8.49 -12.18 -3.91
N CYS A 170 -8.28 -10.90 -4.22
CA CYS A 170 -8.17 -9.83 -3.23
C CYS A 170 -9.53 -9.43 -2.65
N LEU A 171 -10.57 -9.36 -3.49
CA LEU A 171 -11.90 -8.92 -3.08
C LEU A 171 -12.54 -9.86 -2.05
N ASN A 172 -12.26 -11.16 -2.16
CA ASN A 172 -12.81 -12.19 -1.28
C ASN A 172 -11.80 -12.69 -0.23
N ASP A 173 -10.67 -12.00 -0.07
CA ASP A 173 -9.73 -12.30 1.01
C ASP A 173 -10.30 -11.79 2.34
N PRO A 174 -10.38 -12.63 3.40
CA PRO A 174 -10.77 -12.18 4.74
C PRO A 174 -9.89 -11.05 5.31
N LYS A 175 -8.68 -10.87 4.79
CA LYS A 175 -7.75 -9.79 5.16
C LYS A 175 -8.05 -8.47 4.46
N ASN A 176 -8.90 -8.45 3.42
CA ASN A 176 -9.34 -7.21 2.81
C ASN A 176 -10.16 -6.42 3.84
N PRO A 177 -9.81 -5.14 4.12
CA PRO A 177 -10.51 -4.32 5.11
C PRO A 177 -12.03 -4.25 4.87
N CYS A 178 -12.46 -4.28 3.61
CA CYS A 178 -13.86 -4.18 3.24
C CYS A 178 -14.61 -5.52 3.34
N PHE A 179 -13.97 -6.63 3.72
CA PHE A 179 -14.56 -7.97 3.64
C PHE A 179 -15.68 -8.22 4.66
N GLN A 180 -15.49 -7.78 5.91
CA GLN A 180 -16.37 -8.15 7.03
C GLN A 180 -17.73 -7.44 6.97
N GLU A 181 -17.74 -6.16 6.63
CA GLU A 181 -18.97 -5.33 6.59
C GLU A 181 -19.76 -5.46 5.28
N ASN A 182 -19.17 -6.04 4.24
CA ASN A 182 -19.76 -6.09 2.92
C ASN A 182 -19.95 -7.51 2.38
N SER A 183 -21.08 -7.70 1.71
CA SER A 183 -21.35 -8.89 0.91
C SER A 183 -20.44 -8.97 -0.31
N ALA A 184 -20.29 -10.16 -0.88
CA ALA A 184 -19.56 -10.36 -2.12
C ALA A 184 -20.10 -9.42 -3.22
N GLY A 185 -19.21 -8.67 -3.87
CA GLY A 185 -19.56 -7.61 -4.84
C GLY A 185 -19.43 -6.18 -4.32
N TYR A 186 -19.45 -5.96 -3.00
CA TYR A 186 -19.26 -4.64 -2.36
C TYR A 186 -17.93 -4.53 -1.59
N ARG A 187 -16.95 -5.37 -1.93
CA ARG A 187 -15.65 -5.46 -1.23
C ARG A 187 -14.53 -4.74 -1.98
N GLU A 188 -14.89 -3.82 -2.86
CA GLU A 188 -13.92 -2.99 -3.55
C GLU A 188 -13.21 -2.10 -2.53
N CYS A 189 -11.90 -2.29 -2.46
CA CYS A 189 -10.99 -1.55 -1.60
C CYS A 189 -10.05 -0.74 -2.48
N LEU A 190 -9.91 0.55 -2.18
CA LEU A 190 -9.00 1.43 -2.90
C LEU A 190 -8.07 2.16 -1.94
N LEU A 191 -6.77 2.05 -2.16
CA LEU A 191 -5.76 2.87 -1.51
C LEU A 191 -5.50 4.13 -2.35
N ARG A 192 -5.82 5.30 -1.82
CA ARG A 192 -5.59 6.58 -2.51
C ARG A 192 -4.28 7.19 -2.03
N LYS A 193 -3.28 7.28 -2.93
CA LYS A 193 -1.95 7.87 -2.64
C LYS A 193 -2.04 9.25 -1.98
N GLY A 194 -2.90 10.11 -2.53
CA GLY A 194 -3.14 11.48 -2.08
C GLY A 194 -3.54 11.62 -0.60
N GLU A 195 -4.15 10.59 -0.03
CA GLU A 195 -4.70 10.56 1.34
C GLU A 195 -3.78 9.85 2.35
N ASN A 196 -2.62 9.34 1.90
CA ASN A 196 -1.73 8.51 2.70
C ASN A 196 -0.29 9.07 2.73
N LYS A 197 -0.16 10.39 2.94
CA LYS A 197 1.14 11.10 2.86
C LYS A 197 1.87 11.24 4.20
N GLU A 198 1.20 10.97 5.31
CA GLU A 198 1.76 11.13 6.64
C GLU A 198 2.76 10.01 6.93
N PHE A 199 4.03 10.36 7.15
CA PHE A 199 5.12 9.38 7.30
C PHE A 199 4.92 8.51 8.54
N SER A 200 4.42 9.10 9.62
CA SER A 200 4.16 8.37 10.86
C SER A 200 3.06 7.31 10.69
N ASP A 201 2.01 7.61 9.93
CA ASP A 201 0.93 6.66 9.64
C ASP A 201 1.41 5.49 8.76
N ILE A 202 2.30 5.75 7.80
CA ILE A 202 2.96 4.70 6.99
C ILE A 202 3.73 3.72 7.90
N ILE A 203 4.59 4.24 8.78
CA ILE A 203 5.37 3.40 9.72
C ILE A 203 4.46 2.56 10.62
N LEU A 204 3.36 3.16 11.08
CA LEU A 204 2.40 2.53 11.97
C LEU A 204 1.39 1.63 11.25
N ASN A 205 1.47 1.50 9.93
CA ASN A 205 0.49 0.80 9.09
C ASN A 205 -0.95 1.33 9.24
N ARG A 206 -1.11 2.63 9.43
CA ARG A 206 -2.41 3.32 9.52
C ARG A 206 -2.82 3.82 8.14
N TRP A 207 -3.22 2.88 7.30
CA TRP A 207 -3.61 3.16 5.93
C TRP A 207 -5.04 3.66 5.84
N ASN A 208 -5.24 4.78 5.16
CA ASN A 208 -6.55 5.25 4.77
C ASN A 208 -6.96 4.61 3.43
N VAL A 209 -7.94 3.71 3.49
CA VAL A 209 -8.51 3.03 2.33
C VAL A 209 -9.97 3.42 2.13
N SER A 210 -10.48 3.30 0.93
CA SER A 210 -11.88 3.52 0.61
C SER A 210 -12.57 2.18 0.42
N CYS A 211 -13.65 1.94 1.17
CA CYS A 211 -14.59 0.83 0.96
C CYS A 211 -15.96 1.39 0.57
N THR A 212 -16.73 0.63 -0.22
CA THR A 212 -18.17 0.90 -0.36
C THR A 212 -18.92 0.33 0.84
N CYS A 213 -19.96 1.04 1.31
CA CYS A 213 -20.78 0.60 2.42
C CYS A 213 -22.12 0.06 1.89
N SER A 214 -22.50 -1.15 2.32
CA SER A 214 -23.75 -1.79 1.92
C SER A 214 -25.00 -1.05 2.41
N ARG A 215 -24.90 -0.35 3.56
CA ARG A 215 -25.99 0.43 4.17
C ARG A 215 -25.96 1.87 3.65
N LYS A 216 -27.11 2.38 3.21
CA LYS A 216 -27.26 3.78 2.78
C LYS A 216 -27.13 4.73 3.97
N GLY A 217 -26.53 5.90 3.75
CA GLY A 217 -26.26 6.89 4.80
C GLY A 217 -25.06 6.53 5.70
N PHE A 218 -24.24 5.54 5.30
CA PHE A 218 -23.03 5.17 6.01
C PHE A 218 -21.81 5.39 5.12
N ILE A 219 -20.73 5.87 5.72
CA ILE A 219 -19.44 6.11 5.08
C ILE A 219 -18.36 5.25 5.74
N TRP A 220 -17.36 4.86 4.97
CA TRP A 220 -16.24 4.07 5.48
C TRP A 220 -15.32 4.92 6.35
N ASN A 221 -14.95 4.40 7.52
CA ASN A 221 -13.95 5.00 8.38
C ASN A 221 -12.75 4.05 8.58
N SER A 222 -11.61 4.39 7.96
CA SER A 222 -10.38 3.58 8.02
C SER A 222 -9.77 3.44 9.42
N LEU A 223 -10.01 4.41 10.32
CA LEU A 223 -9.50 4.33 11.70
C LEU A 223 -10.19 3.21 12.47
N TYR A 224 -11.49 3.06 12.27
CA TYR A 224 -12.30 2.03 12.93
C TYR A 224 -12.40 0.74 12.11
N GLY A 225 -12.08 0.79 10.81
CA GLY A 225 -12.20 -0.35 9.90
C GLY A 225 -13.64 -0.79 9.69
N ILE A 226 -14.60 0.13 9.79
CA ILE A 226 -16.05 -0.14 9.66
C ILE A 226 -16.77 1.02 8.97
N CYS A 227 -17.98 0.74 8.49
CA CYS A 227 -18.91 1.76 8.02
C CYS A 227 -19.59 2.44 9.22
N VAL A 228 -19.47 3.76 9.29
CA VAL A 228 -20.09 4.59 10.32
C VAL A 228 -21.18 5.46 9.72
N ASP A 229 -22.17 5.81 10.51
CA ASP A 229 -23.25 6.71 10.13
C ASP A 229 -22.69 8.06 9.67
N GLU A 230 -23.13 8.54 8.51
CA GLU A 230 -22.75 9.87 8.01
C GLU A 230 -23.65 10.91 8.64
N ASP A 231 -23.09 11.78 9.48
CA ASP A 231 -23.85 12.87 10.07
C ASP A 231 -24.04 13.99 9.05
N GLU A 232 -25.16 13.95 8.31
CA GLU A 232 -25.46 14.96 7.30
C GLU A 232 -25.66 16.34 7.92
N CYS A 233 -26.00 16.43 9.22
CA CYS A 233 -26.21 17.71 9.91
C CYS A 233 -24.92 18.51 10.12
N LEU A 234 -23.75 17.88 9.98
CA LEU A 234 -22.46 18.58 10.01
C LEU A 234 -22.17 19.30 8.68
N ASN A 235 -22.93 19.04 7.62
CA ASN A 235 -22.73 19.64 6.31
C ASN A 235 -24.06 20.08 5.69
N SER A 236 -24.27 21.39 5.60
CA SER A 236 -25.50 21.97 5.05
C SER A 236 -25.81 21.62 3.60
N LYS A 237 -24.87 21.01 2.86
CA LYS A 237 -25.10 20.50 1.51
C LYS A 237 -25.66 19.07 1.49
N LEU A 238 -25.53 18.32 2.59
CA LEU A 238 -25.98 16.94 2.71
C LEU A 238 -27.40 16.86 3.28
N HIS A 239 -27.80 17.84 4.10
CA HIS A 239 -29.16 17.93 4.60
C HIS A 239 -30.00 18.97 3.84
N GLY A 240 -31.24 18.62 3.48
CA GLY A 240 -32.18 19.50 2.76
C GLY A 240 -33.03 20.41 3.65
N CYS A 241 -32.76 20.48 4.96
CA CYS A 241 -33.58 21.20 5.93
C CYS A 241 -33.64 22.71 5.68
N ASN A 242 -34.83 23.29 5.83
CA ASN A 242 -35.03 24.73 5.70
C ASN A 242 -34.40 25.49 6.86
N ALA A 243 -33.35 26.26 6.59
CA ALA A 243 -32.65 27.04 7.60
C ALA A 243 -33.52 28.05 8.36
N GLU A 244 -34.64 28.52 7.79
CA GLU A 244 -35.51 29.51 8.43
C GLU A 244 -36.38 28.92 9.56
N GLY A 245 -36.88 27.69 9.41
CA GLY A 245 -37.88 27.10 10.32
C GLY A 245 -37.53 25.71 10.86
N GLU A 246 -36.51 25.06 10.33
CA GLU A 246 -36.16 23.66 10.63
C GLU A 246 -34.73 23.53 11.18
N ALA A 247 -34.56 22.61 12.11
CA ALA A 247 -33.28 22.12 12.61
C ALA A 247 -33.03 20.71 12.08
N CYS A 248 -31.78 20.42 11.75
CA CYS A 248 -31.36 19.08 11.35
C CYS A 248 -31.13 18.21 12.60
N LEU A 249 -31.64 16.97 12.56
CA LEU A 249 -31.41 15.93 13.54
C LEU A 249 -30.82 14.71 12.84
N ASN A 250 -29.59 14.32 13.19
CA ASN A 250 -28.98 13.13 12.64
C ASN A 250 -29.67 11.86 13.17
N THR A 251 -29.84 10.86 12.31
CA THR A 251 -30.47 9.58 12.62
C THR A 251 -29.72 8.43 11.95
N PRO A 252 -29.78 7.19 12.45
CA PRO A 252 -29.08 6.09 11.79
C PRO A 252 -29.53 5.87 10.33
N GLY A 253 -28.62 6.12 9.38
CA GLY A 253 -28.80 6.01 7.94
C GLY A 253 -29.36 7.26 7.25
N GLY A 254 -29.44 8.40 7.94
CA GLY A 254 -29.85 9.67 7.33
C GLY A 254 -30.20 10.76 8.34
N PHE A 255 -30.94 11.78 7.93
CA PHE A 255 -31.34 12.88 8.81
C PHE A 255 -32.84 13.13 8.81
N SER A 256 -33.31 13.87 9.81
CA SER A 256 -34.67 14.40 9.90
C SER A 256 -34.66 15.91 10.12
N CYS A 257 -35.56 16.63 9.45
CA CYS A 257 -35.77 18.06 9.67
C CYS A 257 -36.92 18.25 10.65
N VAL A 258 -36.62 18.84 11.80
CA VAL A 258 -37.60 19.09 12.87
C VAL A 258 -37.83 20.58 13.03
N CYS A 259 -39.06 21.00 13.35
CA CYS A 259 -39.33 22.41 13.54
C CYS A 259 -38.51 22.98 14.70
N LYS A 260 -37.93 24.15 14.46
CA LYS A 260 -37.25 24.92 15.51
C LYS A 260 -38.25 25.29 16.60
N TRP A 261 -37.71 25.61 17.77
CA TRP A 261 -38.52 26.05 18.89
C TRP A 261 -39.33 27.31 18.50
N GLY A 262 -40.64 27.30 18.77
CA GLY A 262 -41.58 28.34 18.34
C GLY A 262 -42.24 28.12 16.97
N TYR A 263 -41.82 27.11 16.19
CA TYR A 263 -42.47 26.72 14.93
C TYR A 263 -43.28 25.43 15.12
N TYR A 264 -44.28 25.23 14.25
CA TYR A 264 -45.05 23.99 14.18
C TYR A 264 -45.18 23.53 12.73
N TYR A 265 -45.24 22.22 12.53
CA TYR A 265 -45.32 21.66 11.19
C TYR A 265 -46.70 21.93 10.56
N SER A 266 -46.73 22.64 9.44
CA SER A 266 -47.93 22.86 8.63
C SER A 266 -48.07 21.76 7.58
N LYS A 267 -49.12 20.93 7.69
CA LYS A 267 -49.43 19.88 6.70
C LYS A 267 -49.77 20.44 5.31
N GLU A 268 -50.36 21.63 5.25
CA GLU A 268 -50.75 22.29 4.00
C GLU A 268 -49.52 22.82 3.24
N LYS A 269 -48.59 23.48 3.95
CA LYS A 269 -47.37 24.04 3.35
C LYS A 269 -46.22 23.04 3.27
N LYS A 270 -46.35 21.86 3.91
CA LYS A 270 -45.30 20.84 4.09
C LYS A 270 -43.99 21.43 4.61
N LYS A 271 -44.10 22.36 5.56
CA LYS A 271 -42.98 23.11 6.14
C LYS A 271 -43.27 23.45 7.59
N CYS A 272 -42.21 23.68 8.36
CA CYS A 272 -42.19 24.61 9.47
C CYS A 272 -42.10 26.05 8.90
#